data_AF-A6BH17-F1
#
_entry.id   AF-A6BH17-F1
#
_cell.length_a   1.000
_cell.length_b   1.000
_cell.length_c   1.000
_cell.angle_alpha   90.00
_cell.angle_beta   90.00
_cell.angle_gamma   90.00
#
_symmetry.space_group_name_H-M   'P 1'
#
loop_
_entity.id
_entity.type
_entity.pdbx_description
1 polymer ?
#
loop_
_entity_poly.entity_id
_entity_poly.type
_entity_poly.pdbx_seq_one_letter_code
_entity_poly.pdbx_strand_id
1 'polypeptide(L)'
;MEQKPETGKSTDKTKNACYTSTIKANEKEIREETIMVIRLFCAAGMSTSLLVKKMEEAAKEKGKDADIAAYPFTEMERVIEGVDVALLGPQVGYQLGRAKEICEPKGVPVDVIPMQDYGMCNGMNVLKFAYKLAKNK
;
A
#
# COMPACT_ATOMS: atom_id res chain seq x y z
N MET A 1 -40.17 33.13 -22.28
CA MET A 1 -41.19 33.93 -21.59
C MET A 1 -41.74 33.12 -20.44
N GLU A 2 -41.76 33.74 -19.28
CA GLU A 2 -41.86 33.18 -17.94
C GLU A 2 -43.09 32.31 -17.67
N GLN A 3 -42.91 31.31 -16.81
CA GLN A 3 -43.89 30.95 -15.78
C GLN A 3 -43.16 30.71 -14.45
N LYS A 4 -43.55 31.43 -13.40
CA LYS A 4 -43.35 31.08 -11.97
C LYS A 4 -44.63 30.34 -11.48
N PRO A 5 -44.59 29.51 -10.41
CA PRO A 5 -44.75 29.98 -9.01
C PRO A 5 -43.86 29.19 -8.00
N GLU A 6 -43.21 29.81 -7.01
CA GLU A 6 -43.61 30.10 -5.61
C GLU A 6 -43.72 28.91 -4.61
N THR A 7 -43.46 29.24 -3.33
CA THR A 7 -43.55 28.46 -2.07
C THR A 7 -42.28 27.66 -1.69
N GLY A 8 -41.75 27.70 -0.46
CA GLY A 8 -42.05 28.44 0.75
C GLY A 8 -40.95 28.15 1.80
N LYS A 9 -40.66 29.12 2.67
CA LYS A 9 -39.83 28.98 3.87
C LYS A 9 -40.38 27.87 4.79
N SER A 10 -39.52 27.03 5.37
CA SER A 10 -39.52 26.79 6.83
C SER A 10 -38.33 25.92 7.25
N THR A 11 -37.64 26.40 8.28
CA THR A 11 -36.53 25.78 9.00
C THR A 11 -36.99 24.59 9.83
N ASP A 12 -36.32 23.45 9.73
CA ASP A 12 -36.37 22.43 10.78
C ASP A 12 -34.97 21.87 11.04
N LYS A 13 -34.31 22.43 12.06
CA LYS A 13 -32.96 22.05 12.54
C LYS A 13 -32.95 20.72 13.30
N THR A 14 -34.04 19.97 13.32
CA THR A 14 -34.17 18.73 14.13
C THR A 14 -33.84 17.45 13.34
N LYS A 15 -33.70 17.52 12.01
CA LYS A 15 -33.35 16.35 11.16
C LYS A 15 -31.86 16.00 11.15
N ASN A 16 -30.98 16.91 11.56
CA ASN A 16 -29.53 16.67 11.56
C ASN A 16 -29.03 15.86 12.77
N ALA A 17 -29.80 15.75 13.87
CA ALA A 17 -29.37 15.02 15.05
C ALA A 17 -29.49 13.48 14.88
N CYS A 18 -30.53 13.02 14.18
CA CYS A 18 -30.71 11.60 13.89
C CYS A 18 -29.62 11.08 12.92
N TYR A 19 -29.30 11.85 11.88
CA TYR A 19 -28.28 11.48 10.90
C TYR A 19 -26.88 11.36 11.52
N THR A 20 -26.51 12.30 12.42
CA THR A 20 -25.21 12.24 13.11
C THR A 20 -25.10 11.12 14.14
N SER A 21 -26.23 10.62 14.66
CA SER A 21 -26.25 9.56 15.67
C SER A 21 -25.98 8.19 15.05
N THR A 22 -26.47 7.95 13.83
CA THR A 22 -26.23 6.72 13.07
C THR A 22 -24.77 6.62 12.60
N ILE A 23 -24.14 7.74 12.25
CA ILE A 23 -22.72 7.77 11.84
C ILE A 23 -21.81 7.33 13.00
N LYS A 24 -22.06 7.80 14.23
CA LYS A 24 -21.26 7.44 15.43
C LYS A 24 -21.42 5.98 15.88
N ALA A 25 -22.50 5.30 15.50
CA ALA A 25 -22.68 3.88 15.75
C ALA A 25 -21.96 3.01 14.70
N ASN A 26 -21.76 3.52 13.48
CA ASN A 26 -21.16 2.81 12.35
C ASN A 26 -19.64 3.01 12.19
N GLU A 27 -19.00 3.82 13.03
CA GLU A 27 -17.53 4.01 13.02
C GLU A 27 -16.75 2.76 13.43
N LYS A 28 -17.40 1.72 13.96
CA LYS A 28 -16.73 0.47 14.36
C LYS A 28 -16.61 -0.60 13.27
N GLU A 29 -17.05 -0.34 12.04
CA GLU A 29 -17.04 -1.36 10.99
C GLU A 29 -16.78 -0.85 9.58
N ILE A 30 -15.98 0.22 9.46
CA ILE A 30 -15.21 0.43 8.22
C ILE A 30 -13.83 -0.14 8.51
N ARG A 31 -13.64 -1.43 8.21
CA ARG A 31 -12.29 -1.95 8.02
C ARG A 31 -11.76 -1.17 6.84
N GLU A 32 -10.80 -0.30 7.09
CA GLU A 32 -10.01 0.34 6.05
C GLU A 32 -9.29 -0.80 5.31
N GLU A 33 -9.96 -1.40 4.32
CA GLU A 33 -9.38 -2.38 3.40
C GLU A 33 -8.48 -1.60 2.43
N THR A 34 -7.46 -0.93 2.97
CA THR A 34 -6.41 -0.31 2.18
C THR A 34 -5.53 -1.43 1.66
N ILE A 35 -5.56 -1.62 0.34
CA ILE A 35 -4.65 -2.48 -0.39
C ILE A 35 -3.22 -1.97 -0.12
N MET A 36 -2.37 -2.81 0.47
CA MET A 36 -0.97 -2.48 0.72
C MET A 36 -0.16 -2.58 -0.58
N VAL A 37 0.44 -1.48 -1.03
CA VAL A 37 1.21 -1.42 -2.26
C VAL A 37 2.69 -1.68 -1.98
N ILE A 38 3.17 -2.85 -2.42
CA ILE A 38 4.56 -3.31 -2.23
C ILE A 38 5.26 -3.35 -3.60
N ARG A 39 6.45 -2.74 -3.67
CA ARG A 39 7.28 -2.75 -4.88
C ARG A 39 8.65 -3.35 -4.60
N LEU A 40 9.01 -4.39 -5.36
CA LEU A 40 10.31 -5.05 -5.29
C LEU A 40 11.21 -4.51 -6.41
N PHE A 41 12.47 -4.25 -6.12
CA PHE A 41 13.45 -3.75 -7.09
C PHE A 41 14.64 -4.70 -7.20
N CYS A 42 14.98 -5.12 -8.41
CA CYS A 42 16.03 -6.11 -8.66
C CYS A 42 16.89 -5.76 -9.88
N ALA A 43 17.85 -6.63 -10.21
CA ALA A 43 18.80 -6.40 -11.30
C ALA A 43 18.21 -6.57 -12.71
N ALA A 44 17.26 -7.50 -12.95
CA ALA A 44 16.67 -7.74 -14.28
C ALA A 44 15.47 -8.73 -14.30
N GLY A 45 14.46 -8.54 -13.45
CA GLY A 45 13.06 -8.92 -13.75
C GLY A 45 12.65 -10.41 -13.85
N MET A 46 13.53 -11.41 -13.87
CA MET A 46 13.10 -12.81 -14.03
C MET A 46 13.03 -13.64 -12.74
N SER A 47 13.95 -13.48 -11.79
CA SER A 47 13.95 -14.29 -10.54
C SER A 47 12.92 -13.79 -9.51
N THR A 48 12.46 -12.56 -9.63
CA THR A 48 11.55 -11.94 -8.66
C THR A 48 10.08 -12.31 -8.89
N SER A 49 9.72 -12.74 -10.10
CA SER A 49 8.33 -13.13 -10.45
C SER A 49 7.81 -14.30 -9.61
N LEU A 50 8.68 -15.27 -9.27
CA LEU A 50 8.29 -16.38 -8.39
C LEU A 50 8.08 -15.90 -6.94
N LEU A 51 8.95 -15.04 -6.44
CA LEU A 51 8.83 -14.46 -5.11
C LEU A 51 7.55 -13.62 -4.99
N VAL A 52 7.24 -12.79 -6.00
CA VAL A 52 5.99 -12.01 -6.07
C VAL A 52 4.78 -12.93 -5.93
N LYS A 53 4.67 -13.98 -6.76
CA LYS A 53 3.58 -14.96 -6.66
C LYS A 53 3.47 -15.59 -5.27
N LYS A 54 4.60 -15.96 -4.66
CA LYS A 54 4.63 -16.53 -3.31
C LYS A 54 4.18 -15.53 -2.25
N MET A 55 4.47 -14.24 -2.42
CA MET A 55 3.99 -13.19 -1.52
C MET A 55 2.49 -12.94 -1.69
N GLU A 56 1.98 -12.95 -2.93
CA GLU A 56 0.54 -12.85 -3.22
C GLU A 56 -0.24 -14.02 -2.63
N GLU A 57 0.26 -15.25 -2.78
CA GLU A 57 -0.30 -16.46 -2.14
C GLU A 57 -0.32 -16.31 -0.62
N ALA A 58 0.77 -15.84 -0.01
CA ALA A 58 0.85 -15.63 1.43
C ALA A 58 -0.10 -14.50 1.91
N ALA A 59 -0.30 -13.46 1.11
CA ALA A 59 -1.24 -12.38 1.43
C ALA A 59 -2.67 -12.91 1.45
N LYS A 60 -3.06 -13.68 0.41
CA LYS A 60 -4.35 -14.36 0.33
C LYS A 60 -4.59 -15.31 1.50
N GLU A 61 -3.60 -16.13 1.86
CA GLU A 61 -3.68 -17.05 3.01
C GLU A 61 -3.91 -16.32 4.35
N LYS A 62 -3.40 -15.09 4.47
CA LYS A 62 -3.57 -14.25 5.67
C LYS A 62 -4.79 -13.33 5.62
N GLY A 63 -5.62 -13.42 4.58
CA GLY A 63 -6.76 -12.53 4.38
C GLY A 63 -6.34 -11.06 4.30
N LYS A 64 -5.20 -10.80 3.65
CA LYS A 64 -4.67 -9.45 3.44
C LYS A 64 -4.70 -9.10 1.97
N ASP A 65 -5.14 -7.88 1.67
CA ASP A 65 -5.00 -7.32 0.33
C ASP A 65 -3.64 -6.61 0.18
N ALA A 66 -2.87 -7.08 -0.80
CA ALA A 66 -1.59 -6.49 -1.16
C ALA A 66 -1.42 -6.49 -2.68
N ASP A 67 -1.05 -5.35 -3.22
CA ASP A 67 -0.61 -5.20 -4.60
C ASP A 67 0.92 -5.32 -4.61
N ILE A 68 1.45 -6.37 -5.24
CA ILE A 68 2.86 -6.72 -5.20
C ILE A 68 3.39 -6.80 -6.63
N ALA A 69 4.39 -5.98 -6.94
CA ALA A 69 5.00 -5.97 -8.27
C ALA A 69 6.51 -5.78 -8.18
N ALA A 70 7.23 -6.28 -9.18
CA ALA A 70 8.68 -6.23 -9.26
C ALA A 70 9.15 -5.44 -10.49
N TYR A 71 10.17 -4.61 -10.31
CA TYR A 71 10.73 -3.74 -11.34
C TYR A 71 12.27 -3.80 -11.32
N PRO A 72 12.93 -3.43 -12.42
CA PRO A 72 14.34 -3.06 -12.39
C PRO A 72 14.56 -1.88 -11.45
N PHE A 73 15.69 -1.84 -10.73
CA PHE A 73 16.02 -0.68 -9.87
C PHE A 73 16.02 0.65 -10.64
N THR A 74 16.40 0.64 -11.92
CA THR A 74 16.39 1.82 -12.79
C THR A 74 15.02 2.47 -12.95
N GLU A 75 13.93 1.75 -12.64
CA GLU A 75 12.57 2.29 -12.71
C GLU A 75 12.06 2.85 -11.37
N MET A 76 12.84 2.75 -10.28
CA MET A 76 12.43 3.15 -8.94
C MET A 76 11.86 4.57 -8.88
N GLU A 77 12.57 5.56 -9.43
CA GLU A 77 12.14 6.95 -9.40
C GLU A 77 10.75 7.16 -10.03
N ARG A 78 10.42 6.39 -11.07
CA ARG A 78 9.15 6.43 -11.80
C ARG A 78 8.02 5.73 -11.06
N VAL A 79 8.30 4.62 -10.37
CA VAL A 79 7.25 3.72 -9.83
C VAL A 79 7.02 3.83 -8.33
N ILE A 80 7.88 4.57 -7.61
CA ILE A 80 7.82 4.69 -6.15
C ILE A 80 6.68 5.62 -5.64
N GLU A 81 6.01 6.34 -6.54
CA GLU A 81 4.87 7.19 -6.18
C GLU A 81 3.64 6.36 -5.81
N GLY A 82 3.00 6.68 -4.67
CA GLY A 82 1.85 5.92 -4.17
C GLY A 82 2.19 4.53 -3.61
N VAL A 83 3.46 4.26 -3.34
CA VAL A 83 3.94 2.98 -2.78
C VAL A 83 4.00 3.05 -1.27
N ASP A 84 3.52 2.02 -0.59
CA ASP A 84 3.59 1.95 0.88
C ASP A 84 4.94 1.42 1.37
N VAL A 85 5.54 0.47 0.65
CA VAL A 85 6.85 -0.12 0.98
C VAL A 85 7.63 -0.48 -0.26
N ALA A 86 8.91 -0.13 -0.27
CA ALA A 86 9.88 -0.59 -1.26
C ALA A 86 10.81 -1.65 -0.67
N LEU A 87 11.12 -2.67 -1.47
CA LEU A 87 12.03 -3.74 -1.10
C LEU A 87 13.09 -3.94 -2.17
N LEU A 88 14.36 -3.99 -1.78
CA LEU A 88 15.47 -4.26 -2.68
C LEU A 88 15.82 -5.75 -2.67
N GLY A 89 15.96 -6.35 -3.84
CA GLY A 89 16.59 -7.66 -3.97
C GLY A 89 18.04 -7.63 -3.50
N PRO A 90 18.58 -8.71 -2.92
CA PRO A 90 19.95 -8.75 -2.40
C PRO A 90 21.00 -8.37 -3.45
N GLN A 91 20.74 -8.67 -4.74
CA GLN A 91 21.69 -8.38 -5.82
C GLN A 91 21.92 -6.87 -6.04
N VAL A 92 20.95 -6.04 -5.66
CA VAL A 92 21.01 -4.58 -5.78
C VAL A 92 21.09 -3.89 -4.41
N GLY A 93 21.38 -4.65 -3.34
CA GLY A 93 21.42 -4.11 -1.97
C GLY A 93 22.45 -2.99 -1.77
N TYR A 94 23.52 -2.96 -2.58
CA TYR A 94 24.50 -1.86 -2.59
C TYR A 94 23.88 -0.50 -2.96
N GLN A 95 22.70 -0.50 -3.60
CA GLN A 95 21.97 0.70 -3.99
C GLN A 95 21.05 1.25 -2.88
N LEU A 96 21.06 0.66 -1.67
CA LEU A 96 20.20 1.08 -0.56
C LEU A 96 20.35 2.58 -0.22
N GLY A 97 21.56 3.13 -0.26
CA GLY A 97 21.78 4.56 -0.04
C GLY A 97 20.99 5.43 -1.02
N ARG A 98 21.16 5.17 -2.33
CA ARG A 98 20.39 5.85 -3.38
C ARG A 98 18.89 5.59 -3.27
N ALA A 99 18.48 4.38 -2.89
CA ALA A 99 17.08 4.05 -2.70
C ALA A 99 16.44 4.92 -1.62
N LYS A 100 17.13 5.13 -0.49
CA LYS A 100 16.66 6.00 0.59
C LYS A 100 16.50 7.45 0.13
N GLU A 101 17.47 7.99 -0.61
CA GLU A 101 17.39 9.34 -1.18
C GLU A 101 16.13 9.53 -2.06
N ILE A 102 15.72 8.50 -2.79
CA ILE A 102 14.51 8.51 -3.64
C ILE A 102 13.23 8.36 -2.80
N CYS A 103 13.26 7.52 -1.77
CA CYS A 103 12.07 7.10 -1.03
C CYS A 103 11.72 7.99 0.15
N GLU A 104 12.71 8.57 0.85
CA GLU A 104 12.53 9.43 2.03
C GLU A 104 11.64 10.66 1.74
N PRO A 105 11.85 11.42 0.64
CA PRO A 105 10.99 12.57 0.31
C PRO A 105 9.53 12.18 0.06
N LYS A 106 9.27 10.92 -0.29
CA LYS A 106 7.94 10.35 -0.54
C LYS A 106 7.37 9.63 0.70
N GLY A 107 8.13 9.57 1.79
CA GLY A 107 7.76 8.85 3.00
C GLY A 107 7.60 7.34 2.78
N VAL A 108 8.36 6.76 1.86
CA VAL A 108 8.28 5.31 1.57
C VAL A 108 9.43 4.60 2.31
N PRO A 109 9.16 3.72 3.29
CA PRO A 109 10.20 2.91 3.89
C PRO A 109 10.80 1.95 2.86
N VAL A 110 12.13 1.84 2.86
CA VAL A 110 12.88 0.97 1.95
C VAL A 110 13.95 0.18 2.68
N ASP A 111 14.06 -1.11 2.38
CA ASP A 111 15.12 -1.97 2.91
C ASP A 111 15.44 -3.14 1.96
N VAL A 112 16.53 -3.86 2.25
CA VAL A 112 16.99 -5.02 1.48
C VAL A 112 16.33 -6.29 2.01
N ILE A 113 15.77 -7.09 1.11
CA ILE A 113 15.21 -8.40 1.45
C ILE A 113 16.34 -9.29 1.99
N PRO A 114 16.15 -9.98 3.12
CA PRO A 114 17.13 -10.94 3.62
C PRO A 114 17.51 -11.98 2.55
N MET A 115 18.82 -12.19 2.35
CA MET A 115 19.31 -13.09 1.29
C MET A 115 18.74 -14.52 1.42
N GLN A 116 18.57 -15.00 2.64
CA GLN A 116 17.98 -16.33 2.90
C GLN A 116 16.52 -16.41 2.42
N ASP A 117 15.69 -15.43 2.76
CA ASP A 117 14.28 -15.41 2.33
C ASP A 117 14.14 -15.24 0.82
N TYR A 118 15.01 -14.44 0.21
CA TYR A 118 15.06 -14.29 -1.26
C TYR A 118 15.47 -15.61 -1.94
N GLY A 119 16.56 -16.23 -1.49
CA GLY A 119 17.09 -17.46 -2.08
C GLY A 119 16.13 -18.65 -1.96
N MET A 120 15.36 -18.71 -0.87
CA MET A 120 14.33 -19.73 -0.64
C MET A 120 12.96 -19.37 -1.23
N CYS A 121 12.81 -18.21 -1.87
CA CYS A 121 11.53 -17.69 -2.36
C CYS A 121 10.44 -17.67 -1.27
N ASN A 122 10.80 -17.31 -0.04
CA ASN A 122 9.92 -17.36 1.13
C ASN A 122 8.97 -16.16 1.17
N GLY A 123 7.91 -16.22 0.35
CA GLY A 123 6.94 -15.13 0.22
C GLY A 123 6.26 -14.71 1.54
N MET A 124 6.01 -15.66 2.45
CA MET A 124 5.42 -15.36 3.76
C MET A 124 6.33 -14.49 4.62
N ASN A 125 7.63 -14.79 4.67
CA ASN A 125 8.58 -14.00 5.45
C ASN A 125 8.82 -12.63 4.83
N VAL A 126 8.96 -12.56 3.50
CA VAL A 126 9.15 -11.27 2.80
C VAL A 126 7.90 -10.39 2.95
N LEU A 127 6.70 -10.96 2.92
CA LEU A 127 5.47 -10.23 3.20
C LEU A 127 5.46 -9.68 4.63
N LYS A 128 5.76 -10.50 5.63
CA LYS A 128 5.86 -10.04 7.04
C LYS A 128 6.89 -8.92 7.20
N PHE A 129 8.01 -9.03 6.52
CA PHE A 129 9.07 -8.02 6.50
C PHE A 129 8.55 -6.69 5.94
N ALA A 130 7.87 -6.71 4.80
CA ALA A 130 7.24 -5.51 4.23
C ALA A 130 6.27 -4.84 5.21
N TYR A 131 5.34 -5.60 5.79
CA TYR A 131 4.38 -5.07 6.78
C TYR A 131 5.05 -4.52 8.04
N LYS A 132 6.18 -5.10 8.46
CA LYS A 132 6.96 -4.57 9.59
C LYS A 132 7.57 -3.21 9.25
N LEU A 133 8.10 -3.04 8.04
CA LEU A 133 8.64 -1.77 7.57
C LEU A 133 7.55 -0.70 7.46
N ALA A 134 6.40 -1.04 6.87
CA ALA A 134 5.25 -0.12 6.75
C ALA A 134 4.80 0.46 8.10
N LYS A 135 4.83 -0.35 9.16
CA LYS A 135 4.40 0.06 10.51
C LYS A 135 5.36 1.00 11.23
N ASN A 136 6.60 1.11 10.77
CA ASN A 136 7.63 1.93 11.39
C ASN A 136 7.81 3.29 10.68
N LYS A 137 6.83 3.68 9.85
CA LYS A 137 6.75 4.98 9.19
C LYS A 137 6.38 6.09 10.16
#